data_AF-A0A371QYH5-F1
#
_entry.id   AF-A0A371QYH5-F1
#
_cell.length_a   1.000
_cell.length_b   1.000
_cell.length_c   1.000
_cell.angle_alpha   90.00
_cell.angle_beta   90.00
_cell.angle_gamma   90.00
#
_symmetry.space_group_name_H-M   'P 1'
#
loop_
_entity.id
_entity.type
_entity.pdbx_description
1 polymer ?
#
loop_
_entity_poly.entity_id
_entity_poly.type
_entity_poly.pdbx_seq_one_letter_code
_entity_poly.pdbx_strand_id
1 'polypeptide(L)' 'MWSLKDTLATAGIVLGILITWLFLTNFGKPPFEPASYISQIIFSAYSLVIISAGVVASIFIGAMIYFTYKFRERGHGEG' A
#
# COMPACT_ATOMS: atom_id res chain seq x y z
N MET A 1 19.07 15.58 7.22
CA MET A 1 18.38 16.24 6.09
C MET A 1 17.75 15.19 5.19
N TRP A 2 16.52 15.43 4.73
CA TRP A 2 15.82 14.61 3.75
C TRP A 2 16.36 14.90 2.34
N SER A 3 16.63 13.86 1.54
CA SER A 3 17.25 13.98 0.21
C SER A 3 16.36 13.44 -0.91
N LEU A 4 16.69 13.71 -2.17
CA LEU A 4 15.94 13.14 -3.31
C LEU A 4 16.00 11.60 -3.33
N LYS A 5 17.13 11.02 -2.91
CA LYS A 5 17.30 9.55 -2.79
C LYS A 5 16.33 8.96 -1.78
N ASP A 6 16.09 9.66 -0.68
CA ASP A 6 15.13 9.29 0.36
C ASP A 6 13.68 9.28 -0.17
N THR A 7 13.32 10.29 -0.96
CA THR A 7 12.01 10.35 -1.63
C THR A 7 11.84 9.18 -2.59
N LEU A 8 12.82 8.93 -3.46
CA LEU A 8 12.76 7.84 -4.44
C LEU A 8 12.71 6.46 -3.78
N ALA A 9 13.51 6.24 -2.72
CA ALA A 9 13.51 4.99 -1.97
C ALA A 9 12.15 4.75 -1.29
N THR A 10 11.61 5.76 -0.61
CA THR A 10 10.30 5.66 0.05
C THR A 10 9.19 5.42 -0.97
N ALA A 11 9.16 6.19 -2.06
CA ALA A 11 8.17 6.04 -3.13
C ALA A 11 8.27 4.65 -3.79
N GLY A 12 9.47 4.15 -4.05
CA GLY A 12 9.68 2.81 -4.61
C GLY A 12 9.16 1.70 -3.69
N ILE A 13 9.44 1.79 -2.38
CA ILE A 13 8.93 0.81 -1.40
C ILE A 13 7.41 0.86 -1.33
N VAL A 14 6.82 2.05 -1.19
CA VAL A 14 5.35 2.24 -1.15
C VAL A 14 4.70 1.70 -2.41
N LEU A 15 5.22 2.03 -3.59
CA LEU A 15 4.72 1.52 -4.87
C LEU A 15 4.84 -0.01 -4.96
N GLY A 16 5.96 -0.59 -4.53
CA GLY A 16 6.12 -2.04 -4.51
C GLY A 16 5.08 -2.74 -3.64
N ILE A 17 4.80 -2.21 -2.45
CA ILE A 17 3.77 -2.75 -1.56
C ILE A 17 2.37 -2.58 -2.17
N LEU A 18 2.07 -1.40 -2.73
CA LEU A 18 0.78 -1.13 -3.36
C LEU A 18 0.52 -2.08 -4.53
N ILE A 19 1.50 -2.23 -5.42
CA ILE A 19 1.40 -3.15 -6.56
C ILE A 19 1.16 -4.57 -6.05
N THR A 20 1.96 -5.03 -5.07
CA THR A 20 1.78 -6.37 -4.47
C THR A 20 0.38 -6.55 -3.91
N TRP A 21 -0.14 -5.57 -3.17
CA TRP A 21 -1.51 -5.59 -2.63
C TRP A 21 -2.56 -5.70 -3.73
N LEU A 22 -2.46 -4.87 -4.77
CA LEU A 22 -3.42 -4.88 -5.89
C LEU A 22 -3.40 -6.21 -6.63
N PHE A 23 -2.22 -6.83 -6.81
CA PHE A 23 -2.12 -8.15 -7.39
C PHE A 23 -2.75 -9.22 -6.50
N LEU A 24 -2.46 -9.24 -5.20
CA LEU A 24 -3.02 -10.22 -4.26
C LEU A 24 -4.53 -10.10 -4.10
N THR A 25 -5.06 -8.89 -4.24
CA THR A 25 -6.50 -8.60 -4.14
C THR A 25 -7.21 -8.59 -5.50
N ASN A 26 -6.51 -8.96 -6.58
CA ASN A 26 -7.02 -8.94 -7.95
C ASN A 26 -7.72 -7.62 -8.31
N PHE A 27 -7.12 -6.50 -7.92
CA PHE A 27 -7.65 -5.14 -8.11
C PHE A 27 -9.08 -4.96 -7.56
N GLY A 28 -9.43 -5.69 -6.49
CA GLY A 28 -10.76 -5.67 -5.90
C GLY A 28 -11.83 -6.34 -6.75
N LYS A 29 -11.48 -7.12 -7.77
CA LYS A 29 -12.45 -7.85 -8.60
C LYS A 29 -13.32 -8.74 -7.70
N PRO A 30 -14.66 -8.69 -7.85
CA PRO A 30 -15.54 -9.52 -7.05
C PRO A 30 -15.30 -11.02 -7.32
N PRO A 31 -15.48 -11.88 -6.31
CA PRO A 31 -15.24 -13.31 -6.43
C PRO A 31 -16.22 -14.03 -7.36
N PHE A 32 -17.39 -13.43 -7.61
CA PHE A 32 -18.45 -13.99 -8.45
C PHE A 32 -19.04 -12.90 -9.33
N GLU A 33 -19.66 -13.30 -10.43
CA GLU A 33 -20.40 -12.36 -11.28
C GLU A 33 -21.61 -11.79 -10.53
N PRO A 34 -21.93 -10.49 -10.70
CA PRO A 34 -23.09 -9.89 -10.07
C PRO A 34 -24.38 -10.57 -10.55
N ALA A 35 -25.12 -11.21 -9.64
CA ALA A 35 -26.40 -11.85 -9.97
C ALA A 35 -27.56 -10.84 -10.11
N SER A 36 -27.38 -9.61 -9.62
CA SER A 36 -28.39 -8.55 -9.65
C SER A 36 -27.77 -7.16 -9.66
N TYR A 37 -28.57 -6.15 -10.01
CA TYR A 37 -28.16 -4.73 -9.94
C TYR A 37 -27.69 -4.33 -8.53
N ILE A 38 -28.37 -4.82 -7.48
CA ILE A 38 -28.00 -4.55 -6.09
C ILE A 38 -26.62 -5.17 -5.78
N SER A 39 -26.37 -6.40 -6.23
CA SER A 39 -25.07 -7.06 -6.07
C SER A 39 -23.95 -6.29 -6.76
N GLN A 40 -24.21 -5.70 -7.93
CA GLN A 40 -23.24 -4.89 -8.65
C GLN A 40 -22.83 -3.63 -7.86
N ILE A 41 -23.77 -2.95 -7.22
CA ILE A 41 -23.49 -1.78 -6.38
C ILE A 41 -22.61 -2.18 -5.18
N ILE A 42 -22.98 -3.25 -4.48
CA ILE A 42 -22.25 -3.74 -3.31
C ILE A 42 -20.82 -4.12 -3.69
N PHE A 43 -20.65 -4.87 -4.78
CA PHE A 43 -19.32 -5.26 -5.24
C PHE A 43 -18.48 -4.08 -5.69
N SER A 44 -19.07 -3.06 -6.34
CA SER A 44 -18.34 -1.84 -6.71
C SER A 44 -17.84 -1.08 -5.48
N ALA A 45 -18.67 -0.96 -4.45
CA ALA A 45 -18.28 -0.33 -3.18
C ALA A 45 -17.16 -1.12 -2.49
N TYR A 46 -17.25 -2.46 -2.49
CA TYR A 46 -16.23 -3.34 -1.95
C TYR A 46 -14.88 -3.19 -2.68
N SER A 47 -14.89 -3.18 -4.02
CA SER A 47 -13.69 -2.97 -4.83
C SER A 47 -13.01 -1.64 -4.48
N LEU A 48 -13.80 -0.56 -4.36
CA LEU A 48 -13.28 0.75 -3.97
C LEU A 48 -12.62 0.69 -2.59
N VAL A 49 -13.27 0.08 -1.61
CA VAL A 49 -12.74 -0.04 -0.24
C VAL A 49 -11.41 -0.81 -0.23
N ILE A 50 -11.31 -1.93 -0.96
CA ILE A 50 -10.06 -2.70 -1.04
C ILE A 50 -8.92 -1.89 -1.63
N ILE A 51 -9.18 -1.16 -2.72
CA ILE A 51 -8.16 -0.35 -3.39
C ILE A 51 -7.72 0.79 -2.47
N SER A 52 -8.67 1.52 -1.87
CA SER A 52 -8.38 2.62 -0.95
C SER A 52 -7.63 2.14 0.29
N ALA A 53 -8.02 1.00 0.87
CA ALA A 53 -7.30 0.40 2.00
C ALA A 53 -5.86 0.02 1.62
N GLY A 54 -5.65 -0.52 0.42
CA GLY A 54 -4.32 -0.81 -0.11
C GLY A 54 -3.42 0.42 -0.24
N VAL A 55 -3.97 1.53 -0.71
CA VAL A 55 -3.24 2.81 -0.81
C VAL A 55 -2.81 3.27 0.59
N VAL A 56 -3.73 3.29 1.56
CA VAL A 56 -3.39 3.71 2.93
C VAL A 56 -2.36 2.76 3.55
N ALA A 57 -2.61 1.45 3.50
CA ALA A 57 -1.72 0.44 4.07
C ALA A 57 -0.31 0.51 3.46
N SER A 58 -0.19 0.67 2.14
CA SER A 58 1.11 0.75 1.46
C SER A 58 1.93 1.97 1.88
N ILE A 59 1.29 3.12 2.12
CA ILE A 59 1.96 4.33 2.64
C ILE A 59 2.49 4.06 4.05
N PHE A 60 1.66 3.52 4.94
CA PHE A 60 2.05 3.24 6.33
C PHE A 60 3.17 2.20 6.42
N ILE A 61 2.98 1.03 5.79
CA ILE A 61 3.94 -0.06 5.80
C ILE A 61 5.24 0.39 5.11
N GLY A 62 5.13 1.08 3.97
CA GLY A 62 6.29 1.56 3.23
C GLY A 62 7.12 2.58 4.01
N ALA A 63 6.46 3.50 4.70
CA ALA A 63 7.13 4.42 5.62
C ALA A 63 7.84 3.67 6.75
N MET A 64 7.17 2.72 7.41
CA MET A 64 7.77 1.91 8.49
C MET A 64 9.02 1.14 8.02
N ILE A 65 8.95 0.48 6.86
CA ILE A 65 10.07 -0.26 6.27
C ILE A 65 11.23 0.69 5.98
N TYR A 66 10.94 1.82 5.34
CA TYR A 66 11.96 2.80 5.01
C TYR A 66 12.63 3.39 6.26
N PHE A 67 11.85 3.75 7.29
CA PHE A 67 12.38 4.21 8.58
C PHE A 67 13.29 3.15 9.21
N THR A 68 12.82 1.90 9.27
CA THR A 68 13.59 0.79 9.82
C THR A 68 14.91 0.61 9.07
N TYR A 69 14.91 0.67 7.74
CA TYR A 69 16.12 0.56 6.93
C TYR A 69 17.07 1.75 7.12
N LYS A 70 16.55 2.97 7.03
CA LYS A 70 17.36 4.20 7.12
C LYS A 70 18.05 4.36 8.47
N PHE A 71 17.38 3.95 9.54
CA PHE A 71 17.84 4.09 10.91
C PHE A 71 18.44 2.80 11.49
N ARG A 72 18.56 1.71 10.70
CA ARG A 72 19.03 0.40 11.18
C ARG A 72 20.47 0.37 11.67
N GLU A 73 21.36 1.14 11.04
CA GLU A 73 22.82 1.06 11.26
C GLU A 73 23.50 2.40 11.51
N ARG A 74 22.73 3.49 11.55
CA ARG A 74 23.25 4.72 12.12
C ARG A 74 23.12 4.57 13.61
N GLY A 75 24.22 4.18 14.26
CA GLY A 75 24.48 4.50 15.65
C GLY A 75 24.35 6.01 15.82
N HIS A 76 23.11 6.49 15.90
CA HIS A 76 22.82 7.76 16.51
C HIS A 76 23.23 7.53 17.95
N GLY A 77 24.35 8.14 18.34
CA GLY A 77 24.83 8.22 19.72
C GLY A 77 23.83 8.97 20.59
N GLU A 78 22.64 8.41 20.70
CA GLU A 78 21.61 8.69 21.68
C GLU A 78 21.65 7.51 22.66
N GLY A 79 22.79 7.41 23.34
CA GLY A 79 23.03 6.67 24.58
C GLY A 79 23.69 7.63 25.55
#